data_AF-A0A6M8NAT8-F1
#
_entry.id   AF-A0A6M8NAT8-F1
#
_cell.length_a   1.000
_cell.length_b   1.000
_cell.length_c   1.000
_cell.angle_alpha   90.00
_cell.angle_beta   90.00
_cell.angle_gamma   90.00
#
_symmetry.space_group_name_H-M   'P 1'
#
loop_
_entity.id
_entity.type
_entity.pdbx_description
1 polymer ?
#
loop_
_entity_poly.entity_id
_entity_poly.type
_entity_poly.pdbx_seq_one_letter_code
_entity_poly.pdbx_strand_id
1 'polypeptide(L)'
;MVQSARGVNSRSLLREAETALLLIEDDKSRKWFEEAIKKLVDNRRNPEKTMTGAKELRTNLLAYLEQFGEVKTANIWCRNIVYSEIKDFLKALQEELARHDLKGIVELHLQDREINSPHIQYVGTNAEEAQIIIADFLIQRGYEDSLGSALMNNHIPAYRTEEAQNLRVKKTDDEVKEQERIEQITEHKRAVLDTVKDLIADIRSLKDSFVDIMKKELRDLNIIDFGYKNEIKKSTSKRTMALENRHKTTEELLSDWSERATQRRRARRQ
;
A
#
# COMPACT_ATOMS: atom_id res chain seq x y z
N MET A 1 -24.89 10.40 9.19
CA MET A 1 -25.96 11.09 8.43
C MET A 1 -26.72 10.11 7.53
N VAL A 2 -27.95 9.74 7.90
CA VAL A 2 -28.84 8.92 7.05
C VAL A 2 -29.73 9.83 6.20
N GLN A 3 -29.86 9.48 4.93
CA GLN A 3 -30.65 10.16 3.90
C GLN A 3 -31.52 9.12 3.19
N SER A 4 -32.51 9.58 2.42
CA SER A 4 -33.22 8.71 1.49
C SER A 4 -32.24 8.00 0.54
N ALA A 5 -32.64 6.86 -0.02
CA ALA A 5 -31.86 6.19 -1.05
C ALA A 5 -31.47 7.18 -2.16
N ARG A 6 -30.20 7.13 -2.58
CA ARG A 6 -29.76 7.86 -3.77
C ARG A 6 -30.65 7.45 -4.95
N GLY A 7 -31.27 8.42 -5.61
CA GLY A 7 -32.09 8.14 -6.78
C GLY A 7 -31.28 7.49 -7.91
N VAL A 8 -31.95 6.80 -8.82
CA VAL A 8 -31.37 6.09 -9.98
C VAL A 8 -30.42 6.95 -10.83
N ASN A 9 -30.69 8.27 -10.88
CA ASN A 9 -29.87 9.24 -11.62
C ASN A 9 -28.66 9.76 -10.84
N SER A 10 -28.48 9.38 -9.57
CA SER A 10 -27.34 9.80 -8.77
C SER A 10 -26.04 9.30 -9.41
N ARG A 11 -25.07 10.19 -9.53
CA ARG A 11 -23.72 9.85 -9.97
C ARG A 11 -22.84 9.35 -8.83
N SER A 12 -23.33 9.37 -7.58
CA SER A 12 -22.56 8.96 -6.40
C SER A 12 -22.59 7.45 -6.14
N LEU A 13 -23.70 6.75 -6.44
CA LEU A 13 -23.81 5.30 -6.27
C LEU A 13 -23.16 4.54 -7.44
N LEU A 14 -22.40 3.51 -7.13
CA LEU A 14 -21.51 2.76 -8.02
C LEU A 14 -20.46 3.67 -8.65
N ARG A 15 -20.05 4.71 -7.94
CA ARG A 15 -18.98 5.58 -8.43
C ARG A 15 -17.65 4.85 -8.32
N GLU A 16 -17.35 4.32 -7.15
CA GLU A 16 -16.15 3.54 -6.82
C GLU A 16 -16.48 2.05 -6.96
N ALA A 17 -16.98 1.69 -8.15
CA ALA A 17 -17.57 0.38 -8.40
C ALA A 17 -16.54 -0.75 -8.38
N GLU A 18 -15.26 -0.45 -8.64
CA GLU A 18 -14.20 -1.47 -8.61
C GLU A 18 -13.87 -1.89 -7.17
N THR A 19 -14.01 -0.98 -6.22
CA THR A 19 -13.68 -1.18 -4.80
C THR A 19 -14.90 -1.29 -3.88
N ALA A 20 -16.12 -1.28 -4.46
CA ALA A 20 -17.36 -1.39 -3.72
C ALA A 20 -17.49 -2.75 -3.03
N LEU A 21 -17.90 -2.74 -1.76
CA LEU A 21 -18.19 -3.96 -1.01
C LEU A 21 -19.67 -4.30 -1.15
N LEU A 22 -19.96 -5.51 -1.66
CA LEU A 22 -21.31 -6.04 -1.77
C LEU A 22 -21.66 -6.86 -0.54
N LEU A 23 -22.63 -6.38 0.23
CA LEU A 23 -23.24 -7.10 1.35
C LEU A 23 -24.52 -7.77 0.85
N ILE A 24 -24.35 -8.87 0.11
CA ILE A 24 -25.44 -9.65 -0.48
C ILE A 24 -25.24 -11.11 -0.06
N GLU A 25 -26.20 -11.67 0.68
CA GLU A 25 -26.12 -13.02 1.23
C GLU A 25 -26.32 -14.11 0.15
N ASP A 26 -27.26 -13.89 -0.77
CA ASP A 26 -27.53 -14.85 -1.84
C ASP A 26 -26.38 -14.89 -2.85
N ASP A 27 -25.66 -16.00 -2.89
CA ASP A 27 -24.50 -16.21 -3.75
C ASP A 27 -24.78 -15.99 -5.23
N LYS A 28 -25.98 -16.35 -5.69
CA LYS A 28 -26.35 -16.23 -7.11
C LYS A 28 -26.55 -14.78 -7.49
N SER A 29 -27.31 -14.04 -6.69
CA SER A 29 -27.50 -12.59 -6.85
C SER A 29 -26.18 -11.85 -6.70
N ARG A 30 -25.37 -12.18 -5.69
CA ARG A 30 -24.05 -11.57 -5.48
C ARG A 30 -23.17 -11.71 -6.72
N LYS A 31 -23.00 -12.93 -7.24
CA LYS A 31 -22.22 -13.18 -8.46
C LYS A 31 -22.76 -12.43 -9.67
N TRP A 32 -24.08 -12.34 -9.82
CA TRP A 32 -24.70 -11.58 -10.90
C TRP A 32 -24.35 -10.09 -10.81
N PHE A 33 -24.41 -9.49 -9.61
CA PHE A 33 -24.03 -8.11 -9.39
C PHE A 33 -22.53 -7.88 -9.61
N GLU A 34 -21.66 -8.80 -9.16
CA GLU A 34 -20.21 -8.74 -9.40
C GLU A 34 -19.89 -8.75 -10.91
N GLU A 35 -20.54 -9.63 -11.68
CA GLU A 35 -20.37 -9.67 -13.14
C GLU A 35 -20.89 -8.40 -13.82
N ALA A 36 -22.02 -7.87 -13.36
CA ALA A 36 -22.58 -6.63 -13.89
C ALA A 36 -21.71 -5.42 -13.57
N ILE A 37 -21.13 -5.36 -12.36
CA ILE A 37 -20.14 -4.35 -11.97
C ILE A 37 -18.90 -4.46 -12.84
N LYS A 38 -18.39 -5.67 -13.07
CA LYS A 38 -17.24 -5.88 -13.96
C LYS A 38 -17.50 -5.34 -15.37
N LYS A 39 -18.67 -5.65 -15.95
CA LYS A 39 -19.08 -5.09 -17.25
C LYS A 39 -19.17 -3.57 -17.23
N LEU A 40 -19.72 -2.99 -16.17
CA LEU A 40 -19.80 -1.53 -16.00
C LEU A 40 -18.39 -0.90 -16.00
N VAL A 41 -17.46 -1.49 -15.25
CA VAL A 41 -16.07 -1.05 -15.15
C VAL A 41 -15.36 -1.14 -16.49
N ASP A 42 -15.47 -2.28 -17.17
CA ASP A 42 -14.89 -2.48 -18.50
C ASP A 42 -15.41 -1.46 -19.51
N ASN A 43 -16.72 -1.17 -19.47
CA ASN A 43 -17.32 -0.16 -20.32
C ASN A 43 -16.82 1.26 -20.00
N ARG A 44 -16.60 1.60 -18.73
CA ARG A 44 -16.04 2.91 -18.32
C ARG A 44 -14.61 3.12 -18.81
N ARG A 45 -13.85 2.03 -18.93
CA ARG A 45 -12.46 2.05 -19.41
C ARG A 45 -12.38 2.10 -20.95
N ASN A 46 -13.47 1.79 -21.66
CA ASN A 46 -13.52 1.81 -23.11
C ASN A 46 -13.93 3.22 -23.63
N PRO A 47 -13.03 3.97 -24.30
CA PRO A 47 -13.32 5.31 -24.80
C PRO A 47 -14.39 5.35 -25.91
N GLU A 48 -14.65 4.22 -26.57
CA GLU A 48 -15.66 4.12 -27.64
C GLU A 48 -17.07 3.85 -27.10
N LYS A 49 -17.21 3.46 -25.83
CA LYS A 49 -18.52 3.19 -25.23
C LYS A 49 -19.09 4.42 -24.52
N THR A 50 -20.13 5.01 -25.10
CA THR A 50 -20.89 6.11 -24.49
C THR A 50 -21.85 5.63 -23.39
N MET A 51 -22.38 4.40 -23.50
CA MET A 51 -23.29 3.83 -22.50
C MET A 51 -22.57 2.77 -21.66
N THR A 52 -22.46 3.04 -20.36
CA THR A 52 -21.71 2.18 -19.44
C THR A 52 -22.56 1.10 -18.77
N GLY A 53 -23.90 1.24 -18.79
CA GLY A 53 -24.84 0.38 -18.06
C GLY A 53 -25.06 0.79 -16.60
N ALA A 54 -24.44 1.88 -16.14
CA ALA A 54 -24.49 2.31 -14.73
C ALA A 54 -25.93 2.53 -14.22
N LYS A 55 -26.77 3.16 -15.05
CA LYS A 55 -28.15 3.47 -14.67
C LYS A 55 -28.97 2.20 -14.44
N GLU A 56 -28.89 1.25 -15.36
CA GLU A 56 -29.59 -0.03 -15.29
C GLU A 56 -29.13 -0.85 -14.08
N LEU A 57 -27.82 -0.92 -13.85
CA LEU A 57 -27.27 -1.64 -12.70
C LEU A 57 -27.74 -1.03 -11.37
N ARG A 58 -27.76 0.30 -11.24
CA ARG A 58 -28.33 0.95 -10.04
C ARG A 58 -29.81 0.64 -9.86
N THR A 59 -30.61 0.67 -10.93
CA THR A 59 -32.03 0.32 -10.85
C THR A 59 -32.21 -1.10 -10.33
N ASN A 60 -31.49 -2.06 -10.91
CA ASN A 60 -31.61 -3.47 -10.53
C ASN A 60 -31.14 -3.71 -9.10
N LEU A 61 -30.08 -3.02 -8.68
CA LEU A 61 -29.57 -3.08 -7.32
C LEU A 61 -30.56 -2.52 -6.31
N LEU A 62 -31.07 -1.30 -6.53
CA LEU A 62 -32.01 -0.67 -5.61
C LEU A 62 -33.30 -1.51 -5.52
N ALA A 63 -33.81 -1.98 -6.67
CA ALA A 63 -34.98 -2.85 -6.71
C ALA A 63 -34.76 -4.18 -5.97
N TYR A 64 -33.54 -4.74 -6.02
CA TYR A 64 -33.19 -5.92 -5.24
C TYR A 64 -33.21 -5.62 -3.74
N LEU A 65 -32.57 -4.53 -3.31
CA LEU A 65 -32.50 -4.14 -1.89
C LEU A 65 -33.89 -3.78 -1.32
N GLU A 66 -34.75 -3.15 -2.12
CA GLU A 66 -36.14 -2.81 -1.75
C GLU A 66 -37.00 -4.04 -1.42
N GLN A 67 -36.64 -5.23 -1.93
CA GLN A 67 -37.33 -6.48 -1.57
C GLN A 67 -37.12 -6.86 -0.10
N PHE A 68 -36.06 -6.36 0.53
CA PHE A 68 -35.68 -6.69 1.90
C PHE A 68 -36.03 -5.59 2.91
N GLY A 69 -36.41 -4.40 2.45
CA GLY A 69 -36.82 -3.30 3.33
C GLY A 69 -36.65 -1.92 2.70
N GLU A 70 -36.82 -0.89 3.52
CA GLU A 70 -36.61 0.50 3.10
C GLU A 70 -35.12 0.75 2.82
N VAL A 71 -34.80 1.17 1.60
CA VAL A 71 -33.44 1.50 1.22
C VAL A 71 -33.12 2.94 1.59
N LYS A 72 -32.02 3.14 2.29
CA LYS A 72 -31.51 4.45 2.69
C LYS A 72 -30.03 4.56 2.40
N THR A 73 -29.53 5.79 2.41
CA THR A 73 -28.11 6.09 2.26
C THR A 73 -27.54 6.60 3.57
N ALA A 74 -26.50 5.98 4.08
CA ALA A 74 -25.74 6.49 5.21
C ALA A 74 -24.38 7.00 4.74
N ASN A 75 -24.05 8.24 5.09
CA ASN A 75 -22.70 8.77 4.93
C ASN A 75 -22.04 8.86 6.31
N ILE A 76 -20.81 8.36 6.39
CA ILE A 76 -19.99 8.28 7.61
C ILE A 76 -18.61 8.82 7.30
N TRP A 77 -18.15 9.84 8.03
CA TRP A 77 -16.83 10.43 7.80
C TRP A 77 -15.70 9.52 8.25
N CYS A 78 -14.57 9.59 7.53
CA CYS A 78 -13.34 8.85 7.83
C CYS A 78 -12.11 9.72 7.54
N ARG A 79 -12.07 10.93 8.10
CA ARG A 79 -11.09 11.99 7.72
C ARG A 79 -9.63 11.59 7.92
N ASN A 80 -9.35 10.71 8.87
CA ASN A 80 -7.98 10.29 9.18
C ASN A 80 -7.56 9.06 8.37
N ILE A 81 -8.28 8.69 7.30
CA ILE A 81 -7.92 7.53 6.48
C ILE A 81 -6.54 7.70 5.83
N VAL A 82 -5.70 6.68 5.99
CA VAL A 82 -4.37 6.63 5.41
C VAL A 82 -4.46 6.03 4.02
N TYR A 83 -4.06 6.79 3.00
CA TYR A 83 -4.29 6.40 1.61
C TYR A 83 -3.55 5.11 1.27
N SER A 84 -2.32 4.92 1.74
CA SER A 84 -1.52 3.71 1.50
C SER A 84 -2.11 2.42 2.09
N GLU A 85 -3.11 2.50 2.95
CA GLU A 85 -3.71 1.37 3.67
C GLU A 85 -5.12 1.03 3.19
N ILE A 86 -5.62 1.69 2.13
CA ILE A 86 -7.01 1.55 1.68
C ILE A 86 -7.40 0.09 1.39
N LYS A 87 -6.53 -0.71 0.78
CA LYS A 87 -6.81 -2.13 0.52
C LYS A 87 -7.06 -2.92 1.80
N ASP A 88 -6.14 -2.79 2.77
CA ASP A 88 -6.23 -3.50 4.04
C ASP A 88 -7.42 -2.99 4.86
N PHE A 89 -7.68 -1.69 4.80
CA PHE A 89 -8.86 -1.06 5.37
C PHE A 89 -10.17 -1.64 4.81
N LEU A 90 -10.33 -1.70 3.48
CA LEU A 90 -11.53 -2.21 2.84
C LEU A 90 -11.76 -3.69 3.16
N LYS A 91 -10.70 -4.48 3.18
CA LYS A 91 -10.76 -5.89 3.60
C LYS A 91 -11.22 -6.03 5.05
N ALA A 92 -10.62 -5.28 5.97
CA ALA A 92 -11.00 -5.31 7.39
C ALA A 92 -12.44 -4.82 7.61
N LEU A 93 -12.89 -3.82 6.85
CA LEU A 93 -14.27 -3.33 6.89
C LEU A 93 -15.23 -4.40 6.38
N GLN A 94 -14.89 -5.10 5.30
CA GLN A 94 -15.70 -6.21 4.77
C GLN A 94 -15.86 -7.33 5.80
N GLU A 95 -14.76 -7.72 6.47
CA GLU A 95 -14.77 -8.73 7.52
C GLU A 95 -15.60 -8.31 8.74
N GLU A 96 -15.59 -7.03 9.09
CA GLU A 96 -16.42 -6.50 10.17
C GLU A 96 -17.90 -6.55 9.78
N LEU A 97 -18.26 -6.01 8.61
CA LEU A 97 -19.65 -5.94 8.16
C LEU A 97 -20.27 -7.31 7.89
N ALA A 98 -19.46 -8.31 7.49
CA ALA A 98 -19.91 -9.69 7.30
C ALA A 98 -20.40 -10.38 8.59
N ARG A 99 -20.11 -9.81 9.77
CA ARG A 99 -20.61 -10.32 11.06
C ARG A 99 -22.01 -9.83 11.41
N HIS A 100 -22.53 -8.88 10.64
CA HIS A 100 -23.82 -8.24 10.86
C HIS A 100 -24.76 -8.59 9.71
N ASP A 101 -26.07 -8.67 9.98
CA ASP A 101 -27.08 -8.94 8.94
C ASP A 101 -27.44 -7.65 8.19
N LEU A 102 -26.45 -7.12 7.45
CA LEU A 102 -26.59 -5.93 6.64
C LEU A 102 -26.71 -6.30 5.16
N LYS A 103 -27.65 -5.65 4.46
CA LYS A 103 -27.90 -5.87 3.03
C LYS A 103 -27.76 -4.57 2.27
N GLY A 104 -26.71 -4.44 1.47
CA GLY A 104 -26.39 -3.18 0.81
C GLY A 104 -25.05 -3.15 0.08
N ILE A 105 -24.66 -1.94 -0.30
CA ILE A 105 -23.36 -1.63 -0.89
C ILE A 105 -22.65 -0.60 -0.02
N VAL A 106 -21.35 -0.82 0.17
CA VAL A 106 -20.45 0.10 0.87
C VAL A 106 -19.40 0.60 -0.11
N GLU A 107 -19.20 1.91 -0.16
CA GLU A 107 -18.18 2.56 -0.99
C GLU A 107 -17.36 3.52 -0.14
N LEU A 108 -16.04 3.44 -0.24
CA LEU A 108 -15.17 4.49 0.27
C LEU A 108 -15.03 5.59 -0.79
N HIS A 109 -15.28 6.84 -0.42
CA HIS A 109 -15.11 8.01 -1.25
C HIS A 109 -14.03 8.91 -0.64
N LEU A 110 -12.86 9.02 -1.28
CA LEU A 110 -11.77 9.87 -0.76
C LEU A 110 -12.10 11.36 -0.81
N GLN A 111 -12.74 11.81 -1.89
CA GLN A 111 -13.23 13.17 -2.01
C GLN A 111 -14.31 13.24 -3.09
N ASP A 112 -15.46 13.81 -2.76
CA ASP A 112 -16.53 14.08 -3.71
C ASP A 112 -17.08 15.50 -3.59
N ARG A 113 -18.00 15.88 -4.47
CA ARG A 113 -18.56 17.23 -4.50
C ARG A 113 -19.59 17.48 -3.39
N GLU A 114 -20.06 16.44 -2.73
CA GLU A 114 -21.09 16.57 -1.71
C GLU A 114 -20.47 16.82 -0.35
N ILE A 115 -19.55 15.96 0.07
CA ILE A 115 -18.93 15.98 1.40
C ILE A 115 -17.53 16.61 1.37
N ASN A 116 -16.87 16.62 0.20
CA ASN A 116 -15.53 17.22 0.01
C ASN A 116 -14.48 16.73 1.03
N SER A 117 -14.67 15.51 1.55
CA SER A 117 -13.86 14.89 2.58
C SER A 117 -13.95 13.36 2.44
N PRO A 118 -12.94 12.61 2.90
CA PRO A 118 -13.02 11.16 2.98
C PRO A 118 -14.24 10.71 3.79
N HIS A 119 -15.05 9.83 3.21
CA HIS A 119 -16.21 9.24 3.86
C HIS A 119 -16.57 7.87 3.27
N ILE A 120 -17.26 7.07 4.06
CA ILE A 120 -17.94 5.85 3.63
C ILE A 120 -19.38 6.19 3.27
N GLN A 121 -19.82 5.75 2.10
CA GLN A 121 -21.21 5.77 1.68
C GLN A 121 -21.75 4.33 1.72
N TYR A 122 -22.72 4.09 2.59
CA TYR A 122 -23.52 2.87 2.61
C TYR A 122 -24.87 3.13 1.95
N VAL A 123 -25.30 2.25 1.04
CA VAL A 123 -26.64 2.26 0.45
C VAL A 123 -27.25 0.88 0.61
N GLY A 124 -28.31 0.77 1.41
CA GLY A 124 -28.89 -0.51 1.76
C GLY A 124 -30.06 -0.40 2.74
N THR A 125 -30.50 -1.55 3.22
CA THR A 125 -31.47 -1.64 4.33
C THR A 125 -30.76 -1.40 5.65
N ASN A 126 -31.51 -1.08 6.72
CA ASN A 126 -30.98 -0.85 8.07
C ASN A 126 -29.83 0.19 8.10
N ALA A 127 -29.94 1.27 7.33
CA ALA A 127 -28.85 2.23 7.16
C ALA A 127 -28.44 2.94 8.46
N GLU A 128 -29.36 3.12 9.41
CA GLU A 128 -29.10 3.65 10.74
C GLU A 128 -28.19 2.73 11.55
N GLU A 129 -28.43 1.42 11.49
CA GLU A 129 -27.61 0.41 12.17
C GLU A 129 -26.24 0.28 11.50
N ALA A 130 -26.21 0.15 10.17
CA ALA A 130 -24.98 0.11 9.39
C ALA A 130 -24.10 1.34 9.67
N GLN A 131 -24.72 2.51 9.80
CA GLN A 131 -24.02 3.75 10.11
C GLN A 131 -23.29 3.70 11.45
N ILE A 132 -23.92 3.15 12.49
CA ILE A 132 -23.30 3.04 13.82
C ILE A 132 -22.15 2.03 13.78
N ILE A 133 -22.39 0.86 13.19
CA ILE A 133 -21.37 -0.21 13.05
C ILE A 133 -20.14 0.30 12.31
N ILE A 134 -20.32 0.97 11.17
CA ILE A 134 -19.22 1.53 10.38
C ILE A 134 -18.50 2.62 11.17
N ALA A 135 -19.24 3.51 11.84
CA ALA A 135 -18.62 4.58 12.62
C ALA A 135 -17.79 4.03 13.80
N ASP A 136 -18.29 3.04 14.53
CA ASP A 136 -17.56 2.40 15.63
C ASP A 136 -16.29 1.72 15.12
N PHE A 137 -16.36 1.01 13.99
CA PHE A 137 -15.19 0.43 13.33
C PHE A 137 -14.14 1.49 13.00
N LEU A 138 -14.56 2.63 12.44
CA LEU A 138 -13.66 3.72 12.08
C LEU A 138 -12.95 4.32 13.30
N ILE A 139 -13.67 4.50 14.41
CA ILE A 139 -13.12 5.03 15.66
C ILE A 139 -12.12 4.04 16.28
N GLN A 140 -12.47 2.75 16.33
CA GLN A 140 -11.59 1.71 16.88
C GLN A 140 -10.26 1.61 16.12
N ARG A 141 -10.27 1.92 14.82
CA ARG A 141 -9.09 1.94 13.96
C ARG A 141 -8.37 3.29 13.91
N GLY A 142 -8.91 4.33 14.56
CA GLY A 142 -8.32 5.67 14.59
C GLY A 142 -8.55 6.50 13.32
N TYR A 143 -9.49 6.10 12.45
CA TYR A 143 -9.83 6.84 11.22
C TYR A 143 -10.83 7.99 11.45
N GLU A 144 -11.41 8.06 12.65
CA GLU A 144 -12.19 9.20 13.16
C GLU A 144 -12.02 9.32 14.68
N ASP A 145 -12.29 10.51 15.20
CA ASP A 145 -12.01 10.84 16.61
C ASP A 145 -13.15 10.41 17.55
N SER A 146 -14.39 10.43 17.08
CA SER A 146 -15.56 10.07 17.88
C SER A 146 -16.80 9.78 17.03
N LEU A 147 -17.82 9.18 17.64
CA LEU A 147 -19.08 8.84 16.98
C LEU A 147 -19.80 10.10 16.48
N GLY A 148 -19.90 11.14 17.32
CA GLY A 148 -20.53 12.40 16.91
C GLY A 148 -19.80 13.07 15.74
N SER A 149 -18.48 12.94 15.71
CA SER A 149 -17.60 13.41 14.64
C SER A 149 -17.84 12.65 13.33
N ALA A 150 -17.89 11.32 13.38
CA ALA A 150 -18.12 10.47 12.22
C ALA A 150 -19.54 10.60 11.62
N LEU A 151 -20.55 10.84 12.45
CA LEU A 151 -21.95 10.81 12.05
C LEU A 151 -22.51 12.16 11.58
N MET A 152 -21.86 13.26 11.97
CA MET A 152 -22.29 14.67 11.87
C MET A 152 -23.67 14.91 11.20
N ASN A 153 -24.69 15.13 12.03
CA ASN A 153 -26.10 15.16 11.59
C ASN A 153 -26.56 16.41 10.82
N ASN A 154 -25.73 17.47 10.73
CA ASN A 154 -26.09 18.76 10.12
C ASN A 154 -25.13 19.17 8.99
N HIS A 155 -24.79 18.23 8.12
CA HIS A 155 -23.89 18.52 7.01
C HIS A 155 -24.60 19.32 5.89
N ILE A 156 -23.99 20.44 5.51
CA ILE A 156 -24.39 21.23 4.34
C ILE A 156 -23.52 20.77 3.16
N PRO A 157 -24.10 20.33 2.03
CA PRO A 157 -23.29 19.90 0.89
C PRO A 157 -22.33 20.98 0.40
N ALA A 158 -21.07 20.62 0.14
CA ALA A 158 -20.00 21.54 -0.19
C ALA A 158 -20.29 22.39 -1.43
N TYR A 159 -20.96 21.84 -2.45
CA TYR A 159 -21.36 22.59 -3.65
C TYR A 159 -22.37 23.72 -3.40
N ARG A 160 -23.01 23.78 -2.22
CA ARG A 160 -23.89 24.90 -1.83
C ARG A 160 -23.10 26.09 -1.26
N THR A 161 -21.91 25.83 -0.72
CA THR A 161 -21.07 26.82 -0.05
C THR A 161 -19.85 27.21 -0.89
N GLU A 162 -19.39 26.32 -1.77
CA GLU A 162 -18.24 26.49 -2.65
C GLU A 162 -18.64 26.42 -4.13
N GLU A 163 -17.92 27.14 -4.98
CA GLU A 163 -18.11 27.02 -6.42
C GLU A 163 -17.75 25.62 -6.91
N ALA A 164 -18.69 24.93 -7.56
CA ALA A 164 -18.53 23.54 -7.98
C ALA A 164 -17.33 23.28 -8.92
N GLN A 165 -16.77 24.32 -9.55
CA GLN A 165 -15.57 24.23 -10.37
C GLN A 165 -14.29 24.00 -9.54
N ASN A 166 -14.27 24.43 -8.27
CA ASN A 166 -13.10 24.36 -7.39
C ASN A 166 -13.06 23.08 -6.54
N LEU A 167 -14.15 22.31 -6.54
CA LEU A 167 -14.24 21.05 -5.77
C LEU A 167 -13.42 19.95 -6.43
N ARG A 168 -12.31 19.58 -5.78
CA ARG A 168 -11.47 18.45 -6.21
C ARG A 168 -12.19 17.14 -5.95
N VAL A 169 -12.18 16.27 -6.94
CA VAL A 169 -12.72 14.91 -6.82
C VAL A 169 -11.55 13.93 -6.84
N LYS A 170 -11.46 13.08 -5.83
CA LYS A 170 -10.48 12.00 -5.74
C LYS A 170 -11.21 10.67 -5.67
N LYS A 171 -10.80 9.72 -6.52
CA LYS A 171 -11.39 8.39 -6.60
C LYS A 171 -10.57 7.39 -5.81
N THR A 172 -11.26 6.47 -5.17
CA THR A 172 -10.68 5.39 -4.40
C THR A 172 -10.16 4.30 -5.33
N ASP A 173 -10.90 4.01 -6.41
CA ASP A 173 -10.50 3.03 -7.42
C ASP A 173 -9.12 3.36 -8.04
N ASP A 174 -8.81 4.65 -8.22
CA ASP A 174 -7.53 5.11 -8.78
C ASP A 174 -6.37 4.95 -7.77
N GLU A 175 -6.63 5.20 -6.48
CA GLU A 175 -5.63 5.08 -5.42
C GLU A 175 -5.28 3.60 -5.14
N VAL A 176 -6.27 2.72 -5.15
CA VAL A 176 -6.06 1.26 -5.00
C VAL A 176 -5.22 0.70 -6.15
N LYS A 177 -5.45 1.15 -7.39
CA LYS A 177 -4.61 0.78 -8.54
C LYS A 177 -3.16 1.24 -8.38
N GLU A 178 -2.93 2.45 -7.88
CA GLU A 178 -1.56 2.90 -7.66
C GLU A 178 -0.87 2.09 -6.56
N GLN A 179 -1.60 1.68 -5.51
CA GLN A 179 -1.06 0.74 -4.51
C GLN A 179 -0.67 -0.60 -5.13
N GLU A 180 -1.52 -1.20 -5.99
CA GLU A 180 -1.19 -2.43 -6.73
C GLU A 180 0.06 -2.24 -7.59
N ARG A 181 0.19 -1.10 -8.27
CA ARG A 181 1.34 -0.79 -9.12
C ARG A 181 2.63 -0.66 -8.30
N ILE A 182 2.56 0.04 -7.16
CA ILE A 182 3.70 0.19 -6.24
C ILE A 182 4.11 -1.17 -5.70
N GLU A 183 3.17 -2.00 -5.28
CA GLU A 183 3.40 -3.35 -4.77
C GLU A 183 4.15 -4.22 -5.79
N GLN A 184 3.66 -4.28 -7.03
CA GLN A 184 4.32 -5.00 -8.14
C GLN A 184 5.74 -4.50 -8.40
N ILE A 185 5.94 -3.17 -8.39
CA ILE A 185 7.28 -2.58 -8.57
C ILE A 185 8.21 -3.00 -7.42
N THR A 186 7.71 -3.02 -6.18
CA THR A 186 8.51 -3.40 -5.01
C THR A 186 8.88 -4.88 -5.03
N GLU A 187 7.95 -5.75 -5.44
CA GLU A 187 8.20 -7.18 -5.59
C GLU A 187 9.22 -7.45 -6.71
N HIS A 188 9.07 -6.80 -7.86
CA HIS A 188 10.04 -6.89 -8.95
C HIS A 188 11.44 -6.41 -8.52
N LYS A 189 11.53 -5.31 -7.77
CA LYS A 189 12.80 -4.83 -7.20
C LYS A 189 13.43 -5.86 -6.27
N ARG A 190 12.64 -6.52 -5.41
CA ARG A 190 13.14 -7.59 -4.53
C ARG A 190 13.68 -8.77 -5.33
N ALA A 191 12.93 -9.24 -6.33
CA ALA A 191 13.36 -10.33 -7.20
C ALA A 191 14.68 -10.00 -7.91
N VAL A 192 14.83 -8.80 -8.47
CA VAL A 192 16.08 -8.36 -9.10
C VAL A 192 17.24 -8.31 -8.09
N LEU A 193 16.99 -7.82 -6.87
CA LEU A 193 18.02 -7.79 -5.83
C LEU A 193 18.50 -9.19 -5.44
N ASP A 194 17.59 -10.16 -5.38
CA ASP A 194 17.93 -11.54 -5.06
C ASP A 194 18.72 -12.20 -6.20
N THR A 195 18.33 -12.00 -7.47
CA THR A 195 19.14 -12.42 -8.63
C THR A 195 20.54 -11.82 -8.62
N VAL A 196 20.69 -10.54 -8.25
CA VAL A 196 22.01 -9.89 -8.13
C VAL A 196 22.83 -10.51 -7.00
N LYS A 197 22.23 -10.86 -5.86
CA LYS A 197 22.94 -11.56 -4.77
C LYS A 197 23.43 -12.92 -5.22
N ASP A 198 22.62 -13.68 -5.96
CA ASP A 198 22.98 -14.99 -6.47
C ASP A 198 24.14 -14.89 -7.46
N LEU A 199 24.08 -13.94 -8.41
CA LEU A 199 25.20 -13.66 -9.32
C LEU A 199 26.49 -13.28 -8.57
N ILE A 200 26.40 -12.49 -7.51
CA ILE A 200 27.56 -12.15 -6.67
C ILE A 200 28.11 -13.40 -5.97
N ALA A 201 27.24 -14.31 -5.51
CA ALA A 201 27.64 -15.56 -4.89
C ALA A 201 28.35 -16.48 -5.90
N ASP A 202 27.82 -16.58 -7.12
CA ASP A 202 28.44 -17.33 -8.21
C ASP A 202 29.82 -16.77 -8.59
N ILE A 203 29.94 -15.44 -8.73
CA ILE A 203 31.23 -14.79 -8.99
C ILE A 203 32.23 -15.08 -7.87
N ARG A 204 31.79 -15.09 -6.60
CA ARG A 204 32.66 -15.45 -5.46
C ARG A 204 33.11 -16.91 -5.54
N SER A 205 32.19 -17.83 -5.82
CA SER A 205 32.48 -19.25 -5.99
C SER A 205 33.47 -19.50 -7.14
N LEU A 206 33.27 -18.82 -8.27
CA LEU A 206 34.15 -18.90 -9.44
C LEU A 206 35.55 -18.35 -9.11
N LYS A 207 35.62 -17.21 -8.41
CA LYS A 207 36.89 -16.64 -7.93
C LYS A 207 37.60 -17.62 -7.01
N ASP A 208 36.91 -18.22 -6.05
CA ASP A 208 37.52 -19.13 -5.08
C ASP A 208 38.02 -20.40 -5.77
N SER A 209 37.24 -20.94 -6.71
CA SER A 209 37.64 -22.06 -7.58
C SER A 209 38.87 -21.73 -8.43
N PHE A 210 38.90 -20.55 -9.06
CA PHE A 210 40.06 -20.09 -9.83
C PHE A 210 41.31 -19.95 -8.96
N VAL A 211 41.17 -19.35 -7.77
CA VAL A 211 42.27 -19.21 -6.82
C VAL A 211 42.79 -20.58 -6.38
N ASP A 212 41.93 -21.58 -6.19
CA ASP A 212 42.34 -22.92 -5.79
C ASP A 212 43.01 -23.70 -6.94
N ILE A 213 42.57 -23.54 -8.18
CA ILE A 213 43.27 -24.07 -9.37
C ILE A 213 44.67 -23.45 -9.46
N MET A 214 44.77 -22.12 -9.38
CA MET A 214 46.06 -21.42 -9.43
C MET A 214 47.00 -21.87 -8.30
N LYS A 215 46.49 -22.03 -7.08
CA LYS A 215 47.30 -22.56 -5.96
C LYS A 215 47.78 -23.99 -6.23
N LYS A 216 46.96 -24.83 -6.86
CA LYS A 216 47.31 -26.22 -7.16
C LYS A 216 48.39 -26.28 -8.23
N GLU A 217 48.24 -25.56 -9.34
CA GLU A 217 49.26 -25.48 -10.40
C GLU A 217 50.59 -24.91 -9.87
N LEU A 218 50.54 -23.89 -9.02
CA LEU A 218 51.76 -23.32 -8.39
C LEU A 218 52.45 -24.31 -7.43
N ARG A 219 51.69 -25.18 -6.74
CA ARG A 219 52.27 -26.26 -5.91
C ARG A 219 52.89 -27.35 -6.79
N ASP A 220 52.20 -27.75 -7.85
CA ASP A 220 52.64 -28.83 -8.75
C ASP A 220 53.91 -28.44 -9.53
N LEU A 221 54.12 -27.15 -9.79
CA LEU A 221 55.35 -26.60 -10.38
C LEU A 221 56.52 -26.43 -9.38
N ASN A 222 56.36 -26.82 -8.10
CA ASN A 222 57.35 -26.59 -7.03
C ASN A 222 57.77 -25.12 -6.86
N ILE A 223 56.94 -24.18 -7.36
CA ILE A 223 57.11 -22.73 -7.16
C ILE A 223 56.36 -22.38 -5.87
N ILE A 224 56.85 -22.89 -4.74
CA ILE A 224 56.52 -22.28 -3.46
C ILE A 224 57.79 -21.63 -2.96
N ASP A 225 57.95 -20.33 -3.25
CA ASP A 225 58.45 -19.48 -2.18
C ASP A 225 57.95 -18.02 -2.17
N PHE A 226 57.30 -17.70 -1.06
CA PHE A 226 57.28 -16.45 -0.29
C PHE A 226 56.87 -15.08 -0.86
N GLY A 227 56.88 -14.81 -2.17
CA GLY A 227 56.67 -13.45 -2.70
C GLY A 227 55.22 -12.94 -2.64
N TYR A 228 54.28 -13.73 -3.18
CA TYR A 228 52.92 -13.26 -3.48
C TYR A 228 52.02 -13.13 -2.23
N LYS A 229 52.24 -13.96 -1.20
CA LYS A 229 51.47 -13.88 0.07
C LYS A 229 51.77 -12.61 0.85
N ASN A 230 52.97 -12.06 0.76
CA ASN A 230 53.35 -10.85 1.50
C ASN A 230 52.79 -9.57 0.86
N GLU A 231 52.69 -9.50 -0.47
CA GLU A 231 52.09 -8.34 -1.14
C GLU A 231 50.57 -8.29 -1.00
N ILE A 232 49.88 -9.43 -1.12
CA ILE A 232 48.43 -9.50 -0.88
C ILE A 232 48.10 -9.18 0.59
N LYS A 233 48.86 -9.71 1.56
CA LYS A 233 48.66 -9.36 2.99
C LYS A 233 48.89 -7.86 3.25
N LYS A 234 49.93 -7.26 2.65
CA LYS A 234 50.19 -5.82 2.80
C LYS A 234 49.12 -4.94 2.15
N SER A 235 48.61 -5.31 0.97
CA SER A 235 47.55 -4.53 0.30
C SER A 235 46.21 -4.65 1.03
N THR A 236 45.86 -5.86 1.49
CA THR A 236 44.63 -6.11 2.27
C THR A 236 44.67 -5.38 3.61
N SER A 237 45.81 -5.42 4.32
CA SER A 237 46.02 -4.68 5.59
C SER A 237 45.92 -3.17 5.43
N LYS A 238 46.47 -2.60 4.34
CA LYS A 238 46.34 -1.16 4.06
C LYS A 238 44.89 -0.77 3.78
N ARG A 239 44.14 -1.62 3.08
CA ARG A 239 42.75 -1.36 2.69
C ARG A 239 41.79 -1.49 3.88
N THR A 240 41.98 -2.47 4.77
CA THR A 240 41.22 -2.58 6.01
C THR A 240 41.53 -1.42 6.97
N MET A 241 42.79 -1.06 7.13
CA MET A 241 43.18 0.13 7.91
C MET A 241 42.55 1.42 7.35
N ALA A 242 42.48 1.57 6.03
CA ALA A 242 41.85 2.73 5.41
C ALA A 242 40.33 2.77 5.62
N LEU A 243 39.67 1.61 5.71
CA LEU A 243 38.24 1.51 6.04
C LEU A 243 37.99 1.80 7.52
N GLU A 244 38.78 1.21 8.43
CA GLU A 244 38.67 1.47 9.87
C GLU A 244 38.90 2.95 10.20
N ASN A 245 39.89 3.59 9.55
CA ASN A 245 40.18 5.01 9.76
C ASN A 245 39.09 5.94 9.24
N ARG A 246 38.24 5.52 8.30
CA ARG A 246 37.11 6.34 7.80
C ARG A 246 36.00 6.49 8.82
N HIS A 247 35.93 5.61 9.81
CA HIS A 247 34.92 5.62 10.87
C HIS A 247 35.43 6.24 12.18
N LYS A 248 36.70 6.64 12.24
CA LYS A 248 37.32 7.26 13.42
C LYS A 248 37.28 8.78 13.34
N THR A 249 37.14 9.41 14.49
CA THR A 249 37.25 10.87 14.65
C THR A 249 38.70 11.33 14.61
N THR A 250 38.92 12.63 14.40
CA THR A 250 40.28 13.20 14.30
C THR A 250 41.10 13.00 15.58
N GLU A 251 40.48 13.05 16.76
CA GLU A 251 41.16 12.82 18.05
C GLU A 251 41.61 11.37 18.21
N GLU A 252 40.78 10.40 17.81
CA GLU A 252 41.12 8.97 17.84
C GLU A 252 42.29 8.64 16.91
N LEU A 253 42.32 9.25 15.72
CA LEU A 253 43.42 9.08 14.77
C LEU A 253 44.75 9.64 15.30
N LEU A 254 44.71 10.76 16.02
CA LEU A 254 45.89 11.37 16.64
C LEU A 254 46.42 10.54 17.81
N SER A 255 45.53 9.98 18.63
CA SER A 255 45.89 9.06 19.72
C SER A 255 46.58 7.80 19.19
N ASP A 256 45.97 7.13 18.20
CA ASP A 256 46.55 5.94 17.55
C ASP A 256 47.93 6.22 16.95
N TRP A 257 48.11 7.41 16.36
CA TRP A 257 49.39 7.82 15.80
C TRP A 257 50.45 8.01 16.87
N SER A 258 50.12 8.69 17.97
CA SER A 258 51.01 8.90 19.12
C SER A 258 51.44 7.57 19.75
N GLU A 259 50.51 6.63 19.92
CA GLU A 259 50.79 5.31 20.49
C GLU A 259 51.72 4.49 19.60
N ARG A 260 51.47 4.47 18.28
CA ARG A 260 52.36 3.83 17.30
C ARG A 260 53.75 4.48 17.24
N ALA A 261 53.84 5.80 17.36
CA ALA A 261 55.11 6.51 17.41
C ALA A 261 55.92 6.13 18.66
N THR A 262 55.24 5.95 19.79
CA THR A 262 55.83 5.54 21.06
C THR A 262 56.34 4.09 21.01
N GLN A 263 55.56 3.18 20.44
CA GLN A 263 55.99 1.80 20.20
C GLN A 263 57.21 1.71 19.28
N ARG A 264 57.25 2.49 18.18
CA ARG A 264 58.42 2.53 17.28
C ARG A 264 59.68 3.05 17.98
N ARG A 265 59.53 4.01 18.89
CA ARG A 265 60.66 4.52 19.70
C ARG A 265 61.17 3.47 20.68
N ARG A 266 60.28 2.67 21.29
CA ARG A 266 60.66 1.55 22.19
C ARG A 266 61.38 0.43 21.43
N ALA A 267 60.88 0.05 20.25
CA ALA A 267 61.47 -0.99 19.42
C ALA A 267 62.85 -0.63 18.84
N ARG A 268 63.23 0.66 18.80
CA ARG A 268 64.55 1.12 18.37
C ARG A 268 65.58 1.21 19.51
N ARG A 269 65.15 1.02 20.76
CA ARG A 269 66.01 1.06 21.96
C ARG A 269 66.38 -0.34 22.49
N GLN A 270 65.77 -1.39 21.93
CA GLN A 270 66.19 -2.79 22.07
C GLN A 270 67.08 -3.15 20.88
#